data_AF-A0AAD2DFF7-F1
#
_entry.id   AF-A0AAD2DFF7-F1
#
_cell.length_a   1.000
_cell.length_b   1.000
_cell.length_c   1.000
_cell.angle_alpha   90.00
_cell.angle_beta   90.00
_cell.angle_gamma   90.00
#
_symmetry.space_group_name_H-M   'P 1'
#
loop_
_entity.id
_entity.type
_entity.pdbx_description
1 polymer ?
#
loop_
_entity_poly.entity_id
_entity_poly.type
_entity_poly.pdbx_seq_one_letter_code
_entity_poly.pdbx_strand_id
1 'polypeptide(L)'
;MFRINTQTNYHLILSKQQQIEIKSMSEKIPFVFSTALFKKNNILNNNTEFDFGIGIEEQFARLLNIQETGYIHYYPSQLCLYMCVPSRSSQFLTSQIMQPAFDYMKENNLELNGDIITQIIAMYKPGDEYFNWHNVWIPIK
;
A
#
# COMPACT_ATOMS: atom_id res chain seq x y z
N MET A 1 -5.14 -9.61 1.90
CA MET A 1 -5.78 -8.68 0.95
C MET A 1 -5.33 -8.99 -0.47
N PHE A 2 -6.15 -8.72 -1.48
CA PHE A 2 -5.70 -8.76 -2.88
C PHE A 2 -5.35 -7.35 -3.34
N ARG A 3 -4.30 -7.18 -4.15
CA ARG A 3 -3.84 -5.86 -4.59
C ARG A 3 -3.26 -5.88 -6.01
N ILE A 4 -3.50 -4.81 -6.77
CA ILE A 4 -2.90 -4.55 -8.10
C ILE A 4 -2.19 -3.19 -8.12
N ASN A 5 -1.05 -3.10 -8.81
CA ASN A 5 -0.35 -1.84 -9.05
C ASN A 5 -1.03 -1.01 -10.16
N THR A 6 -1.06 0.30 -9.97
CA THR A 6 -1.42 1.30 -10.99
C THR A 6 -0.23 2.17 -11.40
N GLN A 7 0.73 2.35 -10.48
CA GLN A 7 1.91 3.18 -10.65
C GLN A 7 3.11 2.58 -9.91
N THR A 8 4.31 2.92 -10.37
CA THR A 8 5.58 2.69 -9.66
C THR A 8 6.31 4.03 -9.59
N ASN A 9 6.64 4.52 -8.38
CA ASN A 9 7.26 5.85 -8.17
C ASN A 9 6.53 7.00 -8.92
N TYR A 10 5.20 6.99 -8.91
CA TYR A 10 4.35 7.93 -9.67
C TYR A 10 4.44 7.84 -11.20
N HIS A 11 5.14 6.85 -11.76
CA HIS A 11 5.05 6.52 -13.18
C HIS A 11 3.87 5.57 -13.42
N LEU A 12 2.96 5.95 -14.30
CA LEU A 12 1.77 5.17 -14.66
C LEU A 12 2.14 3.89 -15.40
N ILE A 13 1.40 2.83 -15.12
CA ILE A 13 1.47 1.57 -15.85
C ILE A 13 0.74 1.71 -17.20
N LEU A 14 1.45 1.48 -18.30
CA LEU A 14 0.94 1.67 -19.67
C LEU A 14 0.57 0.37 -20.41
N SER A 15 0.80 -0.80 -19.82
CA SER A 15 0.45 -2.08 -20.44
C SER A 15 -1.06 -2.23 -20.61
N LYS A 16 -1.51 -2.58 -21.81
CA LYS A 16 -2.94 -2.80 -22.11
C LYS A 16 -3.56 -3.88 -21.23
N GLN A 17 -2.83 -4.98 -21.00
CA GLN A 17 -3.35 -6.09 -20.20
C GLN A 17 -3.54 -5.68 -18.73
N GLN A 18 -2.54 -4.97 -18.17
CA GLN A 18 -2.64 -4.42 -16.81
C GLN A 18 -3.78 -3.40 -16.70
N GLN A 19 -3.97 -2.54 -17.72
CA GLN A 19 -5.06 -1.58 -17.72
C GLN A 19 -6.46 -2.22 -17.69
N ILE A 20 -6.65 -3.37 -18.36
CA ILE A 20 -7.91 -4.12 -18.31
C ILE A 20 -8.18 -4.60 -16.88
N GLU A 21 -7.19 -5.17 -16.20
CA GLU A 21 -7.33 -5.64 -14.82
C GLU A 21 -7.50 -4.47 -13.83
N ILE A 22 -6.78 -3.36 -14.01
CA ILE A 22 -6.95 -2.13 -13.23
C ILE A 22 -8.38 -1.58 -13.37
N LYS A 23 -8.93 -1.57 -14.59
CA LYS A 23 -10.31 -1.15 -14.83
C LYS A 23 -11.29 -2.06 -14.10
N SER A 24 -11.14 -3.38 -14.25
CA SER A 24 -11.99 -4.35 -13.56
C SER A 24 -11.93 -4.20 -12.03
N MET A 25 -10.76 -3.93 -11.46
CA MET A 25 -10.62 -3.66 -10.03
C MET A 25 -11.30 -2.34 -9.63
N SER A 26 -11.15 -1.28 -10.43
CA SER A 26 -11.80 0.02 -10.17
C SER A 26 -13.34 -0.05 -10.17
N GLU A 27 -13.93 -0.93 -10.99
CA GLU A 27 -15.39 -1.12 -11.05
C GLU A 27 -15.99 -1.75 -9.77
N LYS A 28 -15.15 -2.17 -8.83
CA LYS A 28 -15.57 -2.80 -7.55
C LYS A 28 -15.72 -1.81 -6.40
N ILE A 29 -15.67 -0.51 -6.66
CA ILE A 29 -16.05 0.52 -5.67
C ILE A 29 -17.48 0.23 -5.18
N PRO A 30 -17.77 0.29 -3.86
CA PRO A 30 -16.94 0.84 -2.79
C PRO A 30 -16.06 -0.16 -2.03
N PHE A 31 -15.89 -1.40 -2.52
CA PHE A 31 -15.14 -2.45 -1.80
C PHE A 31 -13.62 -2.35 -1.93
N VAL A 32 -13.13 -1.52 -2.84
CA VAL A 32 -11.70 -1.33 -3.12
C VAL A 32 -11.20 0.00 -2.55
N PHE A 33 -9.91 0.06 -2.23
CA PHE A 33 -9.25 1.25 -1.68
C PHE A 33 -7.88 1.49 -2.33
N SER A 34 -7.41 2.74 -2.28
CA SER A 34 -6.07 3.10 -2.73
C SER A 34 -5.02 2.70 -1.69
N THR A 35 -3.88 2.19 -2.17
CA THR A 35 -2.84 1.58 -1.32
C THR A 35 -1.44 1.74 -1.91
N ALA A 36 -0.50 2.21 -1.10
CA ALA A 36 0.93 2.11 -1.37
C ALA A 36 1.53 0.82 -0.80
N LEU A 37 2.51 0.25 -1.50
CA LEU A 37 3.30 -0.92 -1.11
C LEU A 37 4.78 -0.54 -1.09
N PHE A 38 5.43 -0.77 0.05
CA PHE A 38 6.89 -0.65 0.19
C PHE A 38 7.48 -2.05 0.31
N LYS A 39 8.29 -2.43 -0.68
CA LYS A 39 8.91 -3.76 -0.70
C LYS A 39 9.92 -3.89 0.43
N LYS A 40 9.90 -5.02 1.14
CA LYS A 40 10.88 -5.32 2.20
C LYS A 40 12.31 -5.13 1.70
N ASN A 41 12.63 -5.68 0.53
CA ASN A 41 13.97 -5.59 -0.06
C ASN A 41 14.37 -4.14 -0.37
N ASN A 42 13.42 -3.27 -0.71
CA ASN A 42 13.72 -1.86 -0.93
C ASN A 42 14.11 -1.19 0.40
N ILE A 43 13.31 -1.42 1.44
CA ILE A 43 13.56 -0.87 2.78
C ILE A 43 14.92 -1.32 3.32
N LEU A 44 15.24 -2.61 3.24
CA LEU A 44 16.53 -3.15 3.72
C LEU A 44 17.74 -2.59 2.98
N ASN A 45 17.55 -2.15 1.73
CA ASN A 45 18.60 -1.55 0.89
C ASN A 45 18.56 -0.01 0.89
N ASN A 46 17.81 0.63 1.79
CA ASN A 46 17.59 2.08 1.82
C ASN A 46 17.08 2.67 0.49
N ASN A 47 16.39 1.85 -0.30
CA ASN A 47 15.71 2.26 -1.51
C ASN A 47 14.32 2.82 -1.14
N THR A 48 14.03 4.05 -1.58
CA THR A 48 12.79 4.78 -1.30
C THR A 48 11.64 4.45 -2.24
N GLU A 49 11.86 3.54 -3.20
CA GLU A 49 10.85 3.16 -4.18
C GLU A 49 9.63 2.48 -3.56
N PHE A 50 8.47 2.83 -4.09
CA PHE A 50 7.19 2.25 -3.70
C PHE A 50 6.26 2.10 -4.91
N ASP A 51 5.32 1.17 -4.77
CA ASP A 51 4.27 0.95 -5.77
C ASP A 51 2.94 1.48 -5.25
N PHE A 52 2.16 2.14 -6.11
CA PHE A 52 0.81 2.62 -5.77
C PHE A 52 -0.24 1.82 -6.53
N GLY A 53 -1.34 1.47 -5.86
CA GLY A 53 -2.26 0.47 -6.35
C GLY A 53 -3.66 0.53 -5.75
N ILE A 54 -4.44 -0.49 -6.10
CA ILE A 54 -5.80 -0.73 -5.62
C ILE A 54 -5.79 -2.04 -4.82
N GLY A 55 -6.30 -1.98 -3.59
CA GLY A 55 -6.43 -3.11 -2.68
C GLY A 55 -7.89 -3.46 -2.41
N ILE A 56 -8.14 -4.70 -2.04
CA ILE A 56 -9.42 -5.20 -1.56
C ILE A 56 -9.20 -6.15 -0.38
N GLU A 57 -9.97 -5.97 0.69
CA GLU A 57 -9.93 -6.87 1.84
C GLU A 57 -10.37 -8.27 1.44
N GLU A 58 -9.80 -9.29 2.08
CA GLU A 58 -9.99 -10.69 1.71
C GLU A 58 -11.47 -11.10 1.73
N GLN A 59 -12.25 -10.63 2.71
CA GLN A 59 -13.68 -10.92 2.81
C GLN A 59 -14.47 -10.43 1.59
N PHE A 60 -14.16 -9.25 1.06
CA PHE A 60 -14.83 -8.69 -0.12
C PHE A 60 -14.27 -9.27 -1.42
N ALA A 61 -12.98 -9.63 -1.44
CA ALA A 61 -12.38 -10.34 -2.56
C ALA A 61 -13.10 -11.68 -2.80
N ARG A 62 -13.38 -12.43 -1.71
CA ARG A 62 -14.15 -13.68 -1.77
C ARG A 62 -15.59 -13.44 -2.24
N LEU A 63 -16.26 -12.41 -1.72
CA LEU A 63 -17.61 -12.04 -2.13
C LEU A 63 -17.71 -11.73 -3.64
N LEU A 64 -16.69 -11.07 -4.19
CA LEU A 64 -16.63 -10.64 -5.59
C LEU A 64 -15.88 -11.61 -6.51
N ASN A 65 -15.54 -12.81 -6.02
CA ASN A 65 -14.80 -13.84 -6.75
C ASN A 65 -13.48 -13.34 -7.38
N ILE A 66 -12.75 -12.47 -6.67
CA ILE A 66 -11.40 -12.06 -7.07
C ILE A 66 -10.43 -13.22 -6.91
N GLN A 67 -9.58 -13.43 -7.92
CA GLN A 67 -8.53 -14.44 -7.93
C GLN A 67 -7.18 -13.75 -8.18
N GLU A 68 -6.08 -14.43 -7.80
CA GLU A 68 -4.75 -13.99 -8.18
C GLU A 68 -4.55 -14.08 -9.69
N THR A 69 -3.77 -13.15 -10.23
CA THR A 69 -3.36 -13.10 -11.64
C THR A 69 -1.86 -12.80 -11.71
N GLY A 70 -1.34 -12.55 -12.91
CA GLY A 70 0.02 -12.01 -13.05
C GLY A 70 0.21 -10.61 -12.43
N TYR A 71 -0.87 -9.90 -12.08
CA TYR A 71 -0.83 -8.52 -11.59
C TYR A 71 -1.64 -8.27 -10.31
N ILE A 72 -2.59 -9.16 -9.99
CA ILE A 72 -3.33 -9.16 -8.73
C ILE A 72 -2.66 -10.19 -7.81
N HIS A 73 -2.11 -9.71 -6.71
CA HIS A 73 -1.39 -10.55 -5.75
C HIS A 73 -2.13 -10.63 -4.42
N TYR A 74 -2.15 -11.82 -3.82
CA TYR A 74 -2.67 -12.04 -2.49
C TYR A 74 -1.58 -11.85 -1.42
N TYR A 75 -1.89 -11.01 -0.43
CA TYR A 75 -1.08 -10.79 0.76
C TYR A 75 -1.79 -11.40 1.97
N PRO A 76 -1.25 -12.48 2.58
CA PRO A 76 -1.91 -13.15 3.69
C PRO A 76 -1.91 -12.32 4.97
N SER A 77 -2.84 -12.63 5.88
CA SER A 77 -2.85 -12.05 7.22
C SER A 77 -1.60 -12.47 8.00
N GLN A 78 -1.01 -11.53 8.73
CA GLN A 78 0.18 -11.74 9.56
C GLN A 78 0.23 -10.71 10.69
N LEU A 79 1.08 -10.96 11.69
CA LEU A 79 1.32 -10.02 12.78
C LEU A 79 2.01 -8.75 12.25
N CYS A 80 1.44 -7.60 12.55
CA CYS A 80 1.95 -6.30 12.10
C CYS A 80 1.99 -5.29 13.24
N LEU A 81 2.96 -4.38 13.20
CA LEU A 81 2.77 -3.07 13.81
C LEU A 81 1.80 -2.26 12.95
N TYR A 82 0.90 -1.56 13.61
CA TYR A 82 -0.10 -0.71 12.98
C TYR A 82 0.12 0.74 13.39
N MET A 83 0.13 1.64 12.42
CA MET A 83 0.22 3.07 12.67
C MET A 83 -0.64 3.85 11.67
N CYS A 84 -0.99 5.08 12.04
CA CYS A 84 -1.64 6.04 11.15
C CYS A 84 -0.70 7.22 10.91
N VAL A 85 -0.47 7.57 9.64
CA VAL A 85 0.46 8.63 9.26
C VAL A 85 -0.16 9.62 8.27
N PRO A 86 0.12 10.93 8.41
CA PRO A 86 -0.30 11.93 7.44
C PRO A 86 0.70 12.05 6.29
N SER A 87 0.22 12.13 5.04
CA SER A 87 1.04 12.53 3.90
C SER A 87 0.45 13.75 3.19
N ARG A 88 1.27 14.42 2.38
CA ARG A 88 0.84 15.59 1.60
C ARG A 88 1.38 15.55 0.19
N SER A 89 0.65 16.10 -0.78
CA SER A 89 1.05 16.05 -2.20
C SER A 89 2.35 16.80 -2.51
N SER A 90 2.76 17.73 -1.65
CA SER A 90 4.03 18.46 -1.78
C SER A 90 5.26 17.64 -1.35
N GLN A 91 5.06 16.47 -0.73
CA GLN A 91 6.14 15.62 -0.24
C GLN A 91 5.97 14.20 -0.80
N PHE A 92 7.06 13.65 -1.34
CA PHE A 92 7.09 12.26 -1.77
C PHE A 92 6.81 11.36 -0.56
N LEU A 93 5.94 10.36 -0.77
CA LEU A 93 5.73 9.32 0.22
C LEU A 93 6.97 8.42 0.26
N THR A 94 7.73 8.47 1.37
CA THR A 94 8.94 7.66 1.56
C THR A 94 8.82 6.83 2.82
N SER A 95 9.68 5.82 2.97
CA SER A 95 9.71 4.98 4.17
C SER A 95 10.09 5.73 5.45
N GLN A 96 10.66 6.94 5.35
CA GLN A 96 11.05 7.75 6.50
C GLN A 96 9.87 8.14 7.39
N ILE A 97 8.66 8.25 6.83
CA ILE A 97 7.44 8.51 7.61
C ILE A 97 7.16 7.41 8.65
N MET A 98 7.74 6.23 8.45
CA MET A 98 7.61 5.06 9.32
C MET A 98 8.78 4.93 10.31
N GLN A 99 9.70 5.90 10.36
CA GLN A 99 10.86 5.85 11.25
C GLN A 99 10.49 5.58 12.72
N PRO A 100 9.44 6.20 13.30
CA PRO A 100 9.04 5.89 14.68
C PRO A 100 8.69 4.42 14.92
N ALA A 101 8.12 3.74 13.91
CA ALA A 101 7.84 2.31 14.01
C ALA A 101 9.12 1.47 13.89
N PHE A 102 10.07 1.86 13.04
CA PHE A 102 11.37 1.19 12.93
C PHE A 102 12.20 1.34 14.22
N ASP A 103 12.13 2.51 14.87
CA ASP A 103 12.79 2.74 16.16
C ASP A 103 12.17 1.83 17.24
N TYR A 104 10.84 1.76 17.31
CA TYR A 104 10.14 0.85 18.23
C TYR A 104 10.51 -0.62 17.97
N MET A 105 10.60 -1.04 16.70
CA MET A 105 11.02 -2.40 16.35
C MET A 105 12.41 -2.71 16.89
N LYS A 106 13.35 -1.77 16.71
CA LYS A 106 14.73 -1.92 17.19
C LYS A 106 14.79 -2.02 18.72
N GLU A 107 14.04 -1.19 19.43
CA GLU A 107 13.98 -1.21 20.91
C GLU A 107 13.40 -2.51 21.47
N ASN A 108 12.53 -3.16 20.70
CA ASN A 108 11.81 -4.37 21.12
C ASN A 108 12.32 -5.67 20.45
N ASN A 109 13.48 -5.62 19.77
CA ASN A 109 14.06 -6.76 19.05
C ASN A 109 13.11 -7.41 18.03
N LEU A 110 12.32 -6.60 17.32
CA LEU A 110 11.42 -7.02 16.25
C LEU A 110 12.09 -6.85 14.88
N GLU A 111 11.81 -7.77 13.96
CA GLU A 111 12.35 -7.72 12.59
C GLU A 111 11.25 -7.54 11.54
N LEU A 112 11.58 -6.82 10.45
CA LEU A 112 10.65 -6.67 9.32
C LEU A 112 10.42 -8.02 8.63
N ASN A 113 9.18 -8.47 8.60
CA ASN A 113 8.81 -9.80 8.13
C ASN A 113 8.08 -9.83 6.77
N GLY A 114 8.00 -8.71 6.07
CA GLY A 114 7.32 -8.65 4.78
C GLY A 114 7.22 -7.25 4.22
N ASP A 115 6.53 -7.12 3.10
CA ASP A 115 6.24 -5.83 2.48
C ASP A 115 5.28 -5.02 3.35
N ILE A 116 5.51 -3.72 3.43
CA ILE A 116 4.64 -2.79 4.15
C ILE A 116 3.53 -2.35 3.21
N ILE A 117 2.28 -2.45 3.68
CA ILE A 117 1.10 -2.04 2.93
C ILE A 117 0.42 -0.89 3.65
N THR A 118 -0.14 0.03 2.87
CA THR A 118 -0.92 1.16 3.37
C THR A 118 -2.36 1.15 2.85
N GLN A 119 -3.24 1.91 3.48
CA GLN A 119 -4.58 2.21 2.98
C GLN A 119 -4.85 3.70 3.19
N ILE A 120 -5.24 4.42 2.14
CA ILE A 120 -5.72 5.79 2.26
C ILE A 120 -7.12 5.75 2.89
N ILE A 121 -7.26 6.35 4.07
CA ILE A 121 -8.52 6.41 4.81
C ILE A 121 -9.21 7.78 4.74
N ALA A 122 -8.44 8.83 4.44
CA ALA A 122 -8.96 10.17 4.24
C ALA A 122 -8.09 10.92 3.24
N MET A 123 -8.74 11.70 2.40
CA MET A 123 -8.12 12.66 1.50
C MET A 123 -8.87 13.97 1.62
N TYR A 124 -8.15 15.05 1.85
CA TYR A 124 -8.71 16.39 2.01
C TYR A 124 -7.86 17.42 1.29
N LYS A 125 -8.50 18.40 0.65
CA LYS A 125 -7.85 19.46 -0.13
C LYS A 125 -8.41 20.84 0.30
N PRO A 126 -7.88 21.48 1.35
CA PRO A 126 -8.33 22.80 1.81
C PRO A 126 -7.91 23.98 0.90
N GLY A 127 -7.18 23.72 -0.18
CA GLY A 127 -6.63 24.71 -1.10
C GLY A 127 -6.04 24.01 -2.31
N ASP A 128 -4.77 24.25 -2.63
CA ASP A 128 -4.10 23.54 -3.74
C ASP A 128 -3.38 22.27 -3.30
N GLU A 129 -3.18 22.07 -1.99
CA GLU A 129 -2.48 20.92 -1.43
C GLU A 129 -3.45 19.81 -1.01
N TYR A 130 -3.11 18.57 -1.36
CA TYR A 130 -3.78 17.39 -0.82
C TYR A 130 -3.12 16.94 0.47
N PHE A 131 -3.94 16.66 1.46
CA PHE A 131 -3.59 15.97 2.70
C PHE A 131 -4.24 14.60 2.70
N ASN A 132 -3.47 13.58 3.03
CA ASN A 132 -3.93 12.20 3.10
C ASN A 132 -3.61 11.62 4.48
N TRP A 133 -4.47 10.74 4.96
CA TRP A 133 -4.16 9.88 6.09
C TRP A 133 -4.10 8.43 5.64
N HIS A 134 -3.07 7.74 6.09
CA HIS A 134 -2.79 6.36 5.74
C HIS A 134 -2.82 5.51 6.99
N ASN A 135 -3.60 4.43 6.95
CA ASN A 135 -3.31 3.25 7.76
C ASN A 135 -2.06 2.57 7.19
N VAL A 136 -1.17 2.09 8.04
CA VAL A 136 0.07 1.40 7.66
C VAL A 136 0.18 0.11 8.47
N TRP A 137 0.42 -1.00 7.78
CA TRP A 137 0.70 -2.31 8.40
C TRP A 137 2.12 -2.73 8.07
N ILE A 138 2.95 -2.84 9.11
CA ILE A 138 4.37 -3.21 9.03
C ILE A 138 4.50 -4.64 9.57
N PRO A 139 4.72 -5.65 8.72
CA PRO A 139 4.82 -7.03 9.17
C PRO A 139 6.04 -7.25 10.07
N ILE A 140 5.84 -7.95 11.19
CA ILE A 140 6.90 -8.22 12.18
C ILE A 140 7.02 -9.70 12.51
N LYS A 141 8.20 -10.07 13.01
CA LYS A 141 8.49 -11.35 13.67
C LYS A 141 9.39 -11.11 14.87
#